data_AF-A0A1G8PWB0-F1
#
_entry.id   AF-A0A1G8PWB0-F1
#
_cell.length_a   1.000
_cell.length_b   1.000
_cell.length_c   1.000
_cell.angle_alpha   90.00
_cell.angle_beta   90.00
_cell.angle_gamma   90.00
#
_symmetry.space_group_name_H-M   'P 1'
#
loop_
_entity.id
_entity.type
_entity.pdbx_description
1 polymer ?
#
loop_
_entity_poly.entity_id
_entity_poly.type
_entity_poly.pdbx_seq_one_letter_code
_entity_poly.pdbx_strand_id
1 'polypeptide(L)'
;MTDPHYTMAMDALGFAAQILTPHAEQFSGLVRAEQSMHSYLHITDPTLYIRANRDDGLRQQVELAKAALAFILAVQKVKNELEAAAPQEGGAE
;
A
#
# COMPACT_ATOMS: atom_id res chain seq x y z
N MET A 1 20.75 10.09 23.41
CA MET A 1 20.17 8.76 23.71
C MET A 1 18.76 8.79 23.16
N THR A 2 18.49 8.05 22.09
CA THR A 2 17.17 7.98 21.45
C THR A 2 16.18 7.33 22.40
N ASP A 3 14.97 7.90 22.51
CA ASP A 3 13.92 7.38 23.38
C ASP A 3 13.49 5.97 22.89
N PRO A 4 13.44 4.95 23.77
CA PRO A 4 13.07 3.57 23.42
C PRO A 4 11.76 3.44 22.63
N HIS A 5 10.80 4.35 22.83
CA HIS A 5 9.54 4.35 22.08
C HIS A 5 9.75 4.59 20.58
N TYR A 6 10.78 5.34 20.18
CA TYR A 6 11.09 5.57 18.77
C TYR A 6 11.58 4.29 18.09
N THR A 7 12.48 3.54 18.73
CA THR A 7 13.00 2.29 18.17
C THR A 7 11.87 1.27 18.01
N MET A 8 11.03 1.10 19.05
CA MET A 8 9.88 0.18 18.99
C MET A 8 8.89 0.55 17.88
N ALA A 9 8.65 1.85 17.66
CA ALA A 9 7.78 2.30 16.58
C ALA A 9 8.36 1.98 15.19
N MET A 10 9.66 2.19 14.98
CA MET A 10 10.32 1.88 13.71
C MET A 10 10.34 0.38 13.43
N ASP A 11 10.58 -0.45 14.45
CA ASP A 11 10.52 -1.91 14.33
C ASP A 11 9.12 -2.39 13.93
N ALA A 12 8.08 -1.83 14.56
CA ALA A 12 6.70 -2.16 14.21
C ALA A 12 6.35 -1.77 12.76
N LEU A 13 6.80 -0.60 12.30
CA LEU A 13 6.63 -0.17 10.90
C LEU A 13 7.38 -1.11 9.94
N GLY A 14 8.61 -1.50 10.27
CA GLY A 14 9.39 -2.45 9.49
C GLY A 14 8.72 -3.82 9.39
N PHE A 15 8.21 -4.34 10.51
CA PHE A 15 7.48 -5.61 10.55
C PHE A 15 6.18 -5.57 9.73
N ALA A 16 5.40 -4.49 9.85
CA ALA A 16 4.20 -4.31 9.03
C ALA A 16 4.55 -4.27 7.53
N ALA A 17 5.62 -3.57 7.15
CA ALA A 17 6.07 -3.51 5.76
C ALA A 17 6.49 -4.88 5.23
N GLN A 18 7.17 -5.69 6.04
CA GLN A 18 7.57 -7.05 5.68
C GLN A 18 6.37 -7.97 5.40
N ILE A 19 5.29 -7.84 6.18
CA ILE A 19 4.06 -8.61 5.97
C ILE A 19 3.27 -8.10 4.75
N LEU A 20 3.16 -6.78 4.59
CA LEU A 20 2.25 -6.19 3.60
C LEU A 20 2.85 -6.16 2.19
N THR A 21 4.16 -5.94 2.05
CA THR A 21 4.81 -5.78 0.73
C THR A 21 4.59 -6.96 -0.22
N PRO A 22 4.69 -8.24 0.21
CA PRO A 22 4.42 -9.39 -0.66
C PRO A 22 3.00 -9.44 -1.24
N HIS A 23 2.05 -8.70 -0.65
CA HIS A 23 0.64 -8.68 -1.05
C HIS A 23 0.26 -7.43 -1.87
N ALA A 24 1.24 -6.61 -2.26
CA ALA A 24 1.02 -5.37 -2.99
C ALA A 24 0.24 -5.58 -4.30
N GLU A 25 0.50 -6.67 -5.03
CA GLU A 25 -0.22 -6.98 -6.27
C GLU A 25 -1.71 -7.24 -6.02
N GLN A 26 -2.05 -8.00 -4.98
CA GLN A 26 -3.43 -8.30 -4.61
C GLN A 26 -4.17 -7.02 -4.18
N PHE A 27 -3.53 -6.16 -3.40
CA PHE A 27 -4.10 -4.86 -3.03
C PHE A 27 -4.36 -4.00 -4.29
N SER A 28 -3.39 -3.96 -5.21
CA SER A 28 -3.54 -3.23 -6.47
C SER A 28 -4.66 -3.79 -7.36
N GLY A 29 -4.83 -5.11 -7.37
CA GLY A 29 -5.90 -5.79 -8.11
C GLY A 29 -7.27 -5.41 -7.59
N LEU A 30 -7.42 -5.29 -6.27
CA LEU A 30 -8.67 -4.90 -5.64
C LEU A 30 -9.04 -3.44 -5.94
N VAL A 31 -8.06 -2.52 -5.95
CA VAL A 31 -8.26 -1.12 -6.38
C VAL A 31 -8.60 -1.03 -7.87
N ARG A 32 -7.94 -1.82 -8.72
CA ARG A 32 -8.25 -1.85 -10.17
C ARG A 32 -9.64 -2.39 -10.43
N ALA A 33 -10.08 -3.41 -9.70
CA ALA A 33 -11.42 -3.96 -9.82
C ALA A 33 -12.50 -2.91 -9.50
N GLU A 34 -12.30 -2.09 -8.46
CA GLU A 34 -13.17 -0.93 -8.15
C GLU A 34 -13.21 0.05 -9.34
N GLN A 35 -12.06 0.42 -9.89
CA GLN A 35 -11.98 1.34 -11.04
C GLN A 35 -12.65 0.78 -12.30
N SER A 36 -12.46 -0.51 -12.59
CA SER A 36 -13.12 -1.19 -13.71
C SER A 36 -14.62 -1.27 -13.52
N MET A 37 -15.10 -1.50 -12.28
CA MET A 37 -16.52 -1.45 -11.96
C MET A 37 -17.10 -0.05 -12.22
N HIS A 38 -16.42 1.00 -11.80
CA HIS A 38 -16.86 2.38 -12.05
C HIS A 38 -16.80 2.79 -13.52
N SER A 39 -15.86 2.28 -14.31
CA SER A 39 -15.69 2.68 -15.72
C SER A 39 -16.54 1.87 -16.70
N TYR A 40 -16.79 0.59 -16.43
CA TYR A 40 -17.44 -0.31 -17.40
C TYR A 40 -18.82 -0.79 -16.95
N LEU A 41 -18.96 -1.21 -15.68
CA LEU A 41 -20.20 -1.83 -15.21
C LEU A 41 -21.39 -0.87 -15.22
N HIS A 42 -21.16 0.44 -14.98
CA HIS A 42 -22.24 1.43 -15.04
C HIS A 42 -22.89 1.54 -16.44
N ILE A 43 -22.18 1.10 -17.49
CA ILE A 43 -22.65 1.11 -18.89
C ILE A 43 -23.29 -0.24 -19.24
N THR A 44 -22.65 -1.35 -18.88
CA THR A 44 -23.02 -2.68 -19.36
C THR A 44 -23.99 -3.44 -18.45
N ASP A 45 -23.92 -3.22 -17.14
CA ASP A 45 -24.89 -3.75 -16.17
C ASP A 45 -25.10 -2.75 -15.01
N PRO A 46 -25.94 -1.74 -15.20
CA PRO A 46 -26.18 -0.70 -14.21
C PRO A 46 -26.84 -1.23 -12.92
N THR A 47 -27.53 -2.37 -12.97
CA THR A 47 -28.18 -2.95 -11.79
C THR A 47 -27.13 -3.58 -10.87
N LEU A 48 -26.21 -4.36 -11.44
CA LEU A 48 -25.08 -4.92 -10.71
C LEU A 48 -24.17 -3.80 -10.17
N TYR A 49 -23.96 -2.75 -10.95
CA TYR A 49 -23.21 -1.56 -10.52
C TYR A 49 -23.83 -0.89 -9.28
N ILE A 50 -25.14 -0.62 -9.29
CA ILE A 50 -25.82 0.01 -8.14
C ILE A 50 -25.72 -0.87 -6.88
N ARG A 51 -25.84 -2.19 -7.04
CA ARG A 51 -25.74 -3.14 -5.92
C ARG A 51 -24.34 -3.14 -5.31
N ALA A 52 -23.30 -3.25 -6.14
CA ALA A 52 -21.92 -3.26 -5.69
C ALA A 52 -21.48 -1.90 -5.13
N ASN A 53 -21.94 -0.79 -5.71
CA ASN A 53 -21.67 0.56 -5.22
C ASN A 53 -22.36 0.87 -3.88
N ARG A 54 -23.44 0.14 -3.54
CA ARG A 54 -24.13 0.24 -2.24
C ARG A 54 -23.58 -0.73 -1.19
N ASP A 55 -22.62 -1.57 -1.55
CA ASP A 55 -21.98 -2.49 -0.60
C ASP A 55 -20.86 -1.77 0.15
N ASP A 56 -21.16 -1.37 1.38
CA ASP A 56 -20.20 -0.71 2.28
C ASP A 56 -18.99 -1.59 2.60
N GLY A 57 -19.14 -2.92 2.57
CA GLY A 57 -18.05 -3.86 2.86
C GLY A 57 -17.00 -3.85 1.76
N LEU A 58 -17.43 -3.88 0.50
CA LEU A 58 -16.51 -3.79 -0.64
C LEU A 58 -15.75 -2.46 -0.63
N ARG A 59 -16.46 -1.35 -0.41
CA ARG A 59 -15.85 -0.02 -0.31
C ARG A 59 -14.78 0.04 0.79
N GLN A 60 -15.08 -0.47 1.98
CA GLN A 60 -14.13 -0.49 3.09
C GLN A 60 -12.89 -1.34 2.80
N GLN A 61 -13.07 -2.50 2.15
CA GLN A 61 -11.94 -3.35 1.74
C GLN A 61 -11.04 -2.64 0.73
N VAL A 62 -11.62 -1.89 -0.20
CA VAL A 62 -10.84 -1.09 -1.16
C VAL A 62 -10.09 0.05 -0.49
N GLU A 63 -10.71 0.75 0.46
CA GLU A 63 -10.03 1.79 1.23
C GLU A 63 -8.85 1.23 2.05
N LEU A 64 -9.00 0.05 2.65
CA LEU A 64 -7.90 -0.63 3.34
C LEU A 64 -6.77 -0.99 2.38
N ALA A 65 -7.09 -1.48 1.17
CA ALA A 65 -6.09 -1.80 0.15
C ALA A 65 -5.33 -0.54 -0.32
N LYS A 66 -6.03 0.58 -0.53
CA LYS A 66 -5.41 1.88 -0.86
C LYS A 66 -4.45 2.34 0.24
N ALA A 67 -4.88 2.26 1.50
CA ALA A 67 -4.06 2.63 2.65
C ALA A 67 -2.81 1.74 2.78
N ALA A 68 -2.96 0.42 2.60
CA ALA A 68 -1.83 -0.51 2.62
C ALA A 68 -0.81 -0.22 1.51
N LEU A 69 -1.27 0.07 0.28
CA LEU A 69 -0.40 0.47 -0.82
C LEU A 69 0.33 1.77 -0.53
N ALA A 70 -0.36 2.79 -0.02
CA ALA A 70 0.25 4.07 0.34
C ALA A 70 1.33 3.90 1.42
N PHE A 71 1.07 3.06 2.42
CA PHE A 71 2.03 2.71 3.45
C PHE A 71 3.29 2.03 2.87
N ILE A 72 3.11 1.01 2.01
CA ILE A 72 4.22 0.30 1.36
C ILE A 72 5.10 1.29 0.56
N LEU A 73 4.47 2.18 -0.22
CA LEU A 73 5.19 3.18 -1.01
C LEU A 73 5.97 4.17 -0.13
N ALA A 74 5.39 4.59 1.00
CA ALA A 74 6.07 5.47 1.94
C ALA A 74 7.31 4.79 2.55
N VAL A 75 7.21 3.52 2.94
CA VAL A 75 8.36 2.76 3.48
C VAL A 75 9.44 2.57 2.42
N GLN A 76 9.06 2.21 1.19
CA GLN A 76 10.01 2.08 0.07
C GLN A 76 10.73 3.39 -0.23
N LYS A 77 10.01 4.52 -0.21
CA LYS A 77 10.61 5.84 -0.39
C LYS A 77 11.69 6.11 0.66
N VAL A 78 11.39 5.89 1.94
CA VAL A 78 12.36 6.08 3.04
C VAL A 78 13.56 5.15 2.87
N LYS A 79 13.33 3.87 2.51
CA LYS A 79 14.42 2.91 2.25
C LYS A 79 15.35 3.41 1.13
N ASN A 80 14.78 3.89 0.03
CA ASN A 80 15.54 4.41 -1.11
C ASN A 80 16.33 5.68 -0.73
N GLU A 81 15.75 6.57 0.07
CA GLU A 81 16.44 7.78 0.57
C GLU A 81 17.64 7.41 1.47
N LEU A 82 17.49 6.39 2.32
CA LEU A 82 18.58 5.89 3.16
C LEU A 82 19.69 5.22 2.33
N GLU A 83 19.34 4.42 1.32
CA GLU A 83 20.30 3.81 0.40
C GLU A 83 21.06 4.86 -0.42
N ALA A 84 20.37 5.92 -0.86
CA ALA A 84 21.00 7.02 -1.60
C ALA A 84 21.91 7.92 -0.72
N ALA A 85 21.63 8.01 0.58
CA ALA A 85 22.42 8.78 1.53
C ALA A 85 23.62 8.00 2.10
N ALA A 86 23.70 6.68 1.88
CA ALA A 86 24.82 5.87 2.33
C ALA A 86 26.08 6.21 1.50
N PRO A 87 27.21 6.60 2.12
CA PRO A 87 28.45 6.78 1.41
C PRO A 87 28.86 5.45 0.75
N GLN A 88 29.33 5.50 -0.50
CA GLN A 88 29.94 4.35 -1.16
C GLN A 88 31.22 3.97 -0.41
N GLU A 89 31.11 3.09 0.58
CA GLU A 89 32.26 2.36 1.11
C GLU A 89 32.74 1.40 0.02
N GLY A 90 33.72 1.82 -0.79
CA GLY A 90 34.42 0.92 -1.71
C GLY A 90 34.87 1.56 -3.01
N GLY A 91 35.97 2.33 -2.95
CA GLY A 91 36.63 2.89 -4.13
C GLY A 91 38.05 3.35 -3.84
N ALA A 92 38.83 2.54 -3.11
CA ALA A 92 40.26 2.71 -2.97
C ALA A 92 40.91 1.33 -2.79
N GLU A 93 41.23 0.70 -3.91
CA GLU A 93 42.42 -0.15 -4.10
C GLU A 93 42.77 -0.21 -5.60
#